data_AF-A0A1X6NY36-F1
#
_entry.id   AF-A0A1X6NY36-F1
#
_cell.length_a   1.000
_cell.length_b   1.000
_cell.length_c   1.000
_cell.angle_alpha   90.00
_cell.angle_beta   90.00
_cell.angle_gamma   90.00
#
_symmetry.space_group_name_H-M   'P 1'
#
loop_
_entity.id
_entity.type
_entity.pdbx_description
1 polymer ?
#
loop_
_entity_poly.entity_id
_entity_poly.type
_entity_poly.pdbx_seq_one_letter_code
_entity_poly.pdbx_strand_id
1 'polypeptide(L)'
;MAAAFVPTTIARLAAPAAASTAVRRAPCPPSGPAARPAVAASAFLPAATLLSRAAARGAVARTPGTPSTMRTTLYGTPDTAEPPPFASLFEADGRGGDAPPPPTVYTNDSVAVSLIDEVAATPSDRPVILLWLRHYGCTLCKKAAAEASAAFGGDNGPASPLLIAIGCGVPEQAAAFQAEVDFQGTLYSDPRRDTYEALRFKSGAASVFNLPALGKVLSSVASGYSQSWGVKTKAPLQQGGVVVAGGGGGGVTLLHRESYAGDHIALDVVGAAVERAGGRVPAGKVPA
;
A
#
# COMPACT_ATOMS: atom_id res chain seq x y z
N MET A 1 34.15 -3.04 14.84
CA MET A 1 33.87 -1.72 14.24
C MET A 1 33.20 -1.98 12.90
N ALA A 2 31.88 -2.13 12.90
CA ALA A 2 31.09 -2.48 11.71
C ALA A 2 30.18 -1.28 11.40
N ALA A 3 30.45 -0.60 10.30
CA ALA A 3 29.63 0.49 9.80
C ALA A 3 28.33 -0.11 9.23
N ALA A 4 27.20 0.21 9.86
CA ALA A 4 25.88 -0.14 9.37
C ALA A 4 25.58 0.67 8.10
N PHE A 5 25.27 -0.02 7.02
CA PHE A 5 24.78 0.58 5.78
C PHE A 5 23.33 1.01 6.01
N VAL A 6 23.11 2.30 6.21
CA VAL A 6 21.78 2.90 6.32
C VAL A 6 21.32 3.27 4.91
N PRO A 7 20.21 2.72 4.39
CA PRO A 7 19.68 3.15 3.09
C PRO A 7 19.29 4.63 3.12
N THR A 8 19.74 5.36 2.09
CA THR A 8 19.83 6.82 2.01
C THR A 8 18.48 7.57 1.99
N THR A 9 17.35 6.86 1.98
CA THR A 9 16.04 7.47 1.69
C THR A 9 15.42 8.18 2.89
N ILE A 10 15.59 7.68 4.12
CA ILE A 10 15.01 8.30 5.33
C ILE A 10 15.91 9.43 5.89
N ALA A 11 17.20 9.45 5.55
CA ALA A 11 18.15 10.44 6.07
C ALA A 11 18.01 11.87 5.48
N ARG A 12 17.19 12.07 4.43
CA ARG A 12 17.15 13.34 3.68
C ARG A 12 16.21 14.42 4.23
N LEU A 13 15.63 14.21 5.41
CA LEU A 13 14.74 15.17 6.09
C LEU A 13 15.44 16.40 6.71
N ALA A 14 16.76 16.58 6.52
CA ALA A 14 17.54 17.60 7.23
C ALA A 14 18.28 18.64 6.35
N ALA A 15 17.93 18.84 5.07
CA ALA A 15 18.60 19.85 4.23
C ALA A 15 17.63 20.78 3.49
N PRO A 16 17.84 22.12 3.51
CA PRO A 16 16.97 23.07 2.84
C PRO A 16 17.19 23.06 1.32
N ALA A 17 16.11 23.27 0.57
CA ALA A 17 16.04 23.24 -0.88
C ALA A 17 16.87 24.37 -1.53
N ALA A 18 17.74 24.00 -2.47
CA ALA A 18 18.41 24.95 -3.38
C ALA A 18 17.71 24.96 -4.75
N ALA A 19 17.56 26.17 -5.28
CA ALA A 19 16.81 26.51 -6.49
C ALA A 19 17.28 25.76 -7.75
N SER A 20 16.32 25.33 -8.57
CA SER A 20 16.54 24.64 -9.85
C SER A 20 16.55 25.63 -11.01
N THR A 21 17.68 25.73 -11.70
CA THR A 21 17.84 26.47 -12.96
C THR A 21 17.46 25.58 -14.14
N ALA A 22 16.59 26.09 -15.00
CA ALA A 22 16.06 25.42 -16.18
C ALA A 22 17.15 25.03 -17.21
N VAL A 23 17.09 23.79 -17.70
CA VAL A 23 17.81 23.36 -18.90
C VAL A 23 16.81 22.78 -19.91
N ARG A 24 16.71 23.46 -21.05
CA ARG A 24 15.98 23.00 -22.26
C ARG A 24 16.73 21.83 -22.90
N ARG A 25 16.00 20.79 -23.33
CA ARG A 25 16.50 19.75 -24.24
C ARG A 25 15.85 19.87 -25.62
N ALA A 26 16.68 19.79 -26.65
CA ALA A 26 16.35 19.80 -28.06
C ALA A 26 15.84 18.41 -28.54
N PRO A 27 15.09 18.35 -29.66
CA PRO A 27 14.40 17.13 -30.11
C PRO A 27 15.29 16.18 -30.92
N CYS A 28 15.01 14.87 -30.80
CA CYS A 28 15.63 13.78 -31.57
C CYS A 28 14.74 13.42 -32.78
N PRO A 29 15.30 13.14 -33.98
CA PRO A 29 14.53 12.86 -35.20
C PRO A 29 14.07 11.38 -35.31
N PRO A 30 13.07 11.10 -36.18
CA PRO A 30 12.37 9.82 -36.24
C PRO A 30 13.08 8.76 -37.09
N SER A 31 13.02 7.50 -36.65
CA SER A 31 13.37 6.32 -37.45
C SER A 31 12.10 5.64 -38.01
N GLY A 32 12.11 5.40 -39.32
CA GLY A 32 11.02 4.79 -40.09
C GLY A 32 10.95 3.26 -39.99
N PRO A 33 9.99 2.64 -40.69
CA PRO A 33 9.45 1.32 -40.37
C PRO A 33 10.15 0.19 -41.13
N ALA A 34 10.31 -0.97 -40.47
CA ALA A 34 10.74 -2.21 -41.13
C ALA A 34 9.67 -3.31 -40.98
N ALA A 35 9.22 -3.72 -42.16
CA ALA A 35 8.36 -4.81 -42.60
C ALA A 35 8.19 -6.08 -41.73
N ARG A 36 6.94 -6.58 -41.79
CA ARG A 36 6.48 -7.94 -41.46
C ARG A 36 6.84 -8.91 -42.60
N PRO A 37 6.99 -10.21 -42.30
CA PRO A 37 6.17 -11.22 -42.98
C PRO A 37 5.64 -12.26 -41.97
N ALA A 38 4.35 -12.61 -42.01
CA ALA A 38 3.69 -13.60 -42.87
C ALA A 38 3.42 -14.88 -42.06
N VAL A 39 2.13 -15.10 -41.84
CA VAL A 39 1.53 -16.19 -41.09
C VAL A 39 1.50 -17.43 -41.99
N ALA A 40 1.96 -18.58 -41.47
CA ALA A 40 1.66 -19.89 -42.03
C ALA A 40 1.05 -20.74 -40.92
N ALA A 41 -0.24 -21.05 -41.10
CA ALA A 41 -0.99 -21.99 -40.29
C ALA A 41 -0.55 -23.42 -40.66
N SER A 42 -0.38 -24.28 -39.66
CA SER A 42 -0.44 -25.72 -39.87
C SER A 42 -1.18 -26.36 -38.69
N ALA A 43 -2.30 -26.98 -39.03
CA ALA A 43 -3.17 -27.70 -38.13
C ALA A 43 -2.60 -29.11 -37.89
N PHE A 44 -2.50 -29.52 -36.63
CA PHE A 44 -2.41 -30.92 -36.26
C PHE A 44 -3.38 -31.21 -35.11
N LEU A 45 -4.29 -32.15 -35.37
CA LEU A 45 -5.27 -32.69 -34.43
C LEU A 45 -4.62 -33.57 -33.35
N PRO A 46 -5.28 -33.77 -32.19
CA PRO A 46 -4.71 -34.46 -31.05
C PRO A 46 -4.94 -35.98 -31.13
N ALA A 47 -3.92 -36.76 -30.77
CA ALA A 47 -4.07 -38.16 -30.41
C ALA A 47 -4.33 -38.26 -28.90
N ALA A 48 -5.48 -38.86 -28.55
CA ALA A 48 -5.84 -39.18 -27.19
C ALA A 48 -5.01 -40.37 -26.67
N THR A 49 -4.44 -40.23 -25.49
CA THR A 49 -3.93 -41.36 -24.71
C THR A 49 -4.54 -41.31 -23.31
N LEU A 50 -5.35 -42.33 -23.02
CA LEU A 50 -5.90 -42.68 -21.72
C LEU A 50 -4.82 -43.27 -20.80
N LEU A 51 -5.20 -43.46 -19.53
CA LEU A 51 -4.52 -44.09 -18.38
C LEU A 51 -3.73 -43.09 -17.50
N SER A 52 -3.86 -43.07 -16.17
CA SER A 52 -4.48 -44.02 -15.24
C SER A 52 -4.85 -43.31 -13.94
N ARG A 53 -5.97 -43.71 -13.33
CA ARG A 53 -6.45 -43.24 -12.02
C ARG A 53 -5.73 -44.08 -10.95
N ALA A 54 -4.70 -43.53 -10.32
CA ALA A 54 -4.11 -44.10 -9.11
C ALA A 54 -4.63 -43.34 -7.89
N ALA A 55 -5.43 -44.02 -7.08
CA ALA A 55 -5.93 -43.53 -5.81
C ALA A 55 -4.81 -43.57 -4.76
N ALA A 56 -4.30 -42.40 -4.37
CA ALA A 56 -3.53 -42.24 -3.16
C ALA A 56 -4.42 -41.62 -2.08
N ARG A 57 -4.90 -42.44 -1.15
CA ARG A 57 -5.46 -42.00 0.12
C ARG A 57 -4.31 -41.47 0.98
N GLY A 58 -3.94 -40.21 0.75
CA GLY A 58 -3.15 -39.43 1.70
C GLY A 58 -4.10 -38.72 2.64
N ALA A 59 -4.05 -39.06 3.92
CA ALA A 59 -4.74 -38.32 4.96
C ALA A 59 -4.31 -36.85 4.88
N VAL A 60 -5.26 -35.96 4.57
CA VAL A 60 -5.07 -34.52 4.67
C VAL A 60 -4.96 -34.21 6.16
N ALA A 61 -3.72 -34.16 6.65
CA ALA A 61 -3.44 -33.47 7.89
C ALA A 61 -3.91 -32.03 7.70
N ARG A 62 -4.92 -31.63 8.48
CA ARG A 62 -5.37 -30.24 8.57
C ARG A 62 -4.20 -29.41 9.06
N THR A 63 -3.55 -28.69 8.15
CA THR A 63 -2.69 -27.57 8.52
C THR A 63 -3.54 -26.53 9.26
N PRO A 64 -3.13 -26.08 10.44
CA PRO A 64 -3.85 -25.03 11.15
C PRO A 64 -3.71 -23.70 10.39
N GLY A 65 -4.85 -23.07 10.14
CA GLY A 65 -4.95 -21.63 9.92
C GLY A 65 -4.71 -21.15 8.49
N THR A 66 -5.66 -21.37 7.59
CA THR A 66 -5.91 -20.35 6.56
C THR A 66 -6.37 -19.10 7.31
N PRO A 67 -5.66 -17.95 7.25
CA PRO A 67 -6.16 -16.75 7.90
C PRO A 67 -7.49 -16.40 7.22
N SER A 68 -8.52 -16.35 8.05
CA SER A 68 -9.84 -15.82 7.74
C SER A 68 -9.70 -14.58 6.85
N THR A 69 -10.47 -14.50 5.76
CA THR A 69 -10.67 -13.30 4.94
C THR A 69 -11.47 -12.24 5.70
N MET A 70 -11.09 -12.00 6.95
CA MET A 70 -11.64 -10.96 7.80
C MET A 70 -11.21 -9.60 7.24
N ARG A 71 -12.20 -8.71 7.17
CA ARG A 71 -12.04 -7.32 6.76
C ARG A 71 -11.00 -6.59 7.64
N THR A 72 -11.05 -6.84 8.94
CA THR A 72 -10.12 -6.34 9.93
C THR A 72 -9.55 -7.52 10.68
N THR A 73 -8.23 -7.64 10.67
CA THR A 73 -7.52 -8.59 11.52
C THR A 73 -6.73 -7.81 12.55
N LEU A 74 -7.02 -8.06 13.82
CA LEU A 74 -6.21 -7.60 14.95
C LEU A 74 -5.31 -8.75 15.37
N TYR A 75 -4.01 -8.51 15.43
CA TYR A 75 -3.03 -9.49 15.88
C TYR A 75 -2.50 -9.09 17.27
N GLY A 76 -1.90 -10.04 17.98
CA GLY A 76 -1.40 -9.81 19.35
C GLY A 76 -2.51 -9.57 20.38
N THR A 77 -3.74 -9.97 20.08
CA THR A 77 -4.84 -10.09 21.06
C THR A 77 -4.72 -11.44 21.79
N PRO A 78 -5.35 -11.63 22.98
CA PRO A 78 -5.29 -12.89 23.71
C PRO A 78 -5.70 -14.12 22.89
N ASP A 79 -6.57 -13.93 21.89
CA ASP A 79 -7.10 -14.98 21.01
C ASP A 79 -6.25 -15.22 19.75
N THR A 80 -5.17 -14.46 19.54
CA THR A 80 -4.30 -14.58 18.36
C THR A 80 -2.89 -15.02 18.74
N ALA A 81 -2.31 -15.88 17.91
CA ALA A 81 -0.89 -16.24 17.98
C ALA A 81 0.01 -14.99 17.86
N GLU A 82 1.32 -15.19 18.12
CA GLU A 82 2.36 -14.17 18.00
C GLU A 82 2.19 -13.34 16.70
N PRO A 83 2.24 -11.99 16.77
CA PRO A 83 2.01 -11.14 15.61
C PRO A 83 2.96 -11.48 14.45
N PRO A 84 2.46 -11.73 13.23
CA PRO A 84 3.31 -12.13 12.12
C PRO A 84 4.20 -10.97 11.66
N PRO A 85 5.44 -11.21 11.20
CA PRO A 85 6.31 -10.14 10.71
C PRO A 85 5.72 -9.47 9.47
N PHE A 86 5.98 -8.17 9.27
CA PHE A 86 5.41 -7.41 8.15
C PHE A 86 5.68 -8.05 6.78
N ALA A 87 6.88 -8.59 6.55
CA ALA A 87 7.25 -9.24 5.29
C ALA A 87 6.32 -10.40 4.92
N SER A 88 5.81 -11.15 5.90
CA SER A 88 4.91 -12.29 5.67
C SER A 88 3.57 -11.91 5.04
N LEU A 89 3.18 -10.64 5.08
CA LEU A 89 1.99 -10.15 4.38
C LEU A 89 2.12 -10.21 2.85
N PHE A 90 3.34 -10.35 2.32
CA PHE A 90 3.63 -10.36 0.89
C PHE A 90 4.15 -11.71 0.40
N GLU A 91 4.26 -12.71 1.27
CA GLU A 91 4.66 -14.06 0.90
C GLU A 91 3.54 -14.75 0.12
N ALA A 92 3.91 -15.57 -0.86
CA ALA A 92 2.95 -16.31 -1.67
C ALA A 92 2.17 -17.30 -0.78
N ASP A 93 0.84 -17.28 -0.88
CA ASP A 93 -0.09 -18.14 -0.12
C ASP A 93 -0.10 -19.63 -0.56
N GLY A 94 0.96 -20.07 -1.24
CA GLY A 94 1.14 -21.45 -1.69
C GLY A 94 0.19 -21.90 -2.81
N ARG A 95 -0.64 -21.03 -3.38
CA ARG A 95 -1.41 -21.35 -4.60
C ARG A 95 -0.53 -21.13 -5.83
N GLY A 96 -0.02 -22.24 -6.36
CA GLY A 96 0.86 -22.32 -7.53
C GLY A 96 0.59 -21.26 -8.59
N GLY A 97 1.57 -20.37 -8.71
CA GLY A 97 1.74 -19.27 -9.65
C GLY A 97 3.14 -18.69 -9.38
N ASP A 98 3.71 -17.95 -10.33
CA ASP A 98 5.00 -17.28 -10.12
C ASP A 98 4.96 -16.46 -8.82
N ALA A 99 6.06 -16.46 -8.06
CA ALA A 99 6.16 -15.67 -6.84
C ALA A 99 5.73 -14.22 -7.15
N PRO A 100 4.84 -13.61 -6.35
CA PRO A 100 4.42 -12.24 -6.60
C PRO A 100 5.67 -11.35 -6.67
N PRO A 101 5.71 -10.36 -7.58
CA PRO A 101 6.85 -9.47 -7.65
C PRO A 101 7.08 -8.84 -6.27
N PRO A 102 8.34 -8.60 -5.87
CA PRO A 102 8.64 -7.98 -4.59
C PRO A 102 7.84 -6.68 -4.48
N PRO A 103 7.25 -6.36 -3.32
CA PRO A 103 6.36 -5.21 -3.16
C PRO A 103 7.14 -3.91 -3.39
N THR A 104 7.15 -3.49 -4.66
CA THR A 104 7.97 -2.39 -5.15
C THR A 104 7.12 -1.14 -5.20
N VAL A 105 7.57 -0.11 -4.50
CA VAL A 105 6.95 1.21 -4.50
C VAL A 105 7.96 2.24 -5.00
N TYR A 106 7.48 3.43 -5.33
CA TYR A 106 8.29 4.49 -5.92
C TYR A 106 8.26 5.72 -5.02
N THR A 107 9.43 6.29 -4.75
CA THR A 107 9.54 7.61 -4.11
C THR A 107 9.00 8.69 -5.05
N ASN A 108 8.77 9.90 -4.52
CA ASN A 108 8.39 11.06 -5.35
C ASN A 108 9.44 11.42 -6.41
N ASP A 109 10.70 11.00 -6.21
CA ASP A 109 11.81 11.16 -7.17
C ASP A 109 11.85 10.02 -8.22
N SER A 110 10.79 9.21 -8.31
CA SER A 110 10.68 8.06 -9.21
C SER A 110 11.74 6.96 -8.98
N VAL A 111 12.26 6.86 -7.76
CA VAL A 111 13.19 5.79 -7.37
C VAL A 111 12.38 4.59 -6.88
N ALA A 112 12.58 3.43 -7.51
CA ALA A 112 11.99 2.17 -7.08
C ALA A 112 12.66 1.67 -5.79
N VAL A 113 11.86 1.33 -4.78
CA VAL A 113 12.30 0.81 -3.48
C VAL A 113 11.43 -0.39 -3.07
N SER A 114 12.00 -1.28 -2.27
CA SER A 114 11.28 -2.40 -1.67
C SER A 114 10.55 -1.90 -0.42
N LEU A 115 9.23 -2.04 -0.38
CA LEU A 115 8.45 -1.60 0.78
C LEU A 115 8.82 -2.37 2.05
N ILE A 116 9.16 -3.66 1.91
CA ILE A 116 9.61 -4.49 3.04
C ILE A 116 10.90 -3.93 3.61
N ASP A 117 11.86 -3.57 2.76
CA ASP A 117 13.16 -3.06 3.20
C ASP A 117 13.03 -1.67 3.83
N GLU A 118 12.16 -0.82 3.29
CA GLU A 118 11.88 0.50 3.86
C GLU A 118 11.26 0.38 5.27
N VAL A 119 10.35 -0.57 5.49
CA VAL A 119 9.80 -0.84 6.83
C VAL A 119 10.84 -1.48 7.74
N ALA A 120 11.67 -2.40 7.23
CA ALA A 120 12.74 -3.04 7.98
C ALA A 120 13.85 -2.05 8.40
N ALA A 121 14.06 -0.98 7.62
CA ALA A 121 15.03 0.06 7.91
C ALA A 121 14.55 1.08 8.96
N THR A 122 13.29 1.02 9.39
CA THR A 122 12.77 1.92 10.43
C THR A 122 13.34 1.60 11.82
N PRO A 123 13.45 2.59 12.72
CA PRO A 123 13.86 2.35 14.11
C PRO A 123 12.93 1.34 14.79
N SER A 124 13.51 0.32 15.45
CA SER A 124 12.73 -0.76 16.08
C SER A 124 11.81 -0.30 17.21
N ASP A 125 12.08 0.85 17.81
CA ASP A 125 11.29 1.47 18.88
C ASP A 125 10.12 2.32 18.36
N ARG A 126 9.94 2.44 17.04
CA ARG A 126 8.88 3.23 16.42
C ARG A 126 8.01 2.37 15.52
N PRO A 127 6.73 2.14 15.86
CA PRO A 127 5.80 1.47 14.96
C PRO A 127 5.64 2.22 13.64
N VAL A 128 5.18 1.52 12.63
CA VAL A 128 4.92 2.07 11.30
C VAL A 128 3.44 1.90 10.99
N ILE A 129 2.78 3.00 10.65
CA ILE A 129 1.42 3.02 10.10
C ILE A 129 1.56 3.13 8.58
N LEU A 130 1.02 2.15 7.87
CA LEU A 130 0.99 2.13 6.41
C LEU A 130 -0.46 2.31 5.92
N LEU A 131 -0.73 3.42 5.25
CA LEU A 131 -2.05 3.81 4.73
C LEU A 131 -2.08 3.68 3.21
N TRP A 132 -2.81 2.70 2.68
CA TRP A 132 -3.05 2.58 1.25
C TRP A 132 -4.25 3.42 0.83
N LEU A 133 -4.00 4.36 -0.09
CA LEU A 133 -4.99 5.29 -0.65
C LEU A 133 -5.57 4.74 -1.95
N ARG A 134 -6.89 4.88 -2.16
CA ARG A 134 -7.52 4.46 -3.42
C ARG A 134 -6.92 5.15 -4.63
N HIS A 135 -6.78 6.48 -4.57
CA HIS A 135 -6.09 7.30 -5.55
C HIS A 135 -5.89 8.73 -5.03
N TYR A 136 -4.92 9.44 -5.59
CA TYR A 136 -4.58 10.80 -5.20
C TYR A 136 -5.65 11.86 -5.53
N GLY A 137 -6.47 11.63 -6.55
CA GLY A 137 -7.58 12.55 -6.88
C GLY A 137 -8.82 12.47 -5.97
N CYS A 138 -8.89 11.54 -5.00
CA CYS A 138 -10.09 11.24 -4.24
C CYS A 138 -10.23 12.16 -3.03
N THR A 139 -11.40 12.80 -2.85
CA THR A 139 -11.69 13.63 -1.68
C THR A 139 -11.66 12.85 -0.36
N LEU A 140 -12.13 11.61 -0.39
CA LEU A 140 -12.09 10.71 0.78
C LEU A 140 -10.65 10.37 1.17
N CYS A 141 -9.78 10.09 0.18
CA CYS A 141 -8.37 9.83 0.43
C CYS A 141 -7.64 11.08 0.92
N LYS A 142 -7.97 12.27 0.39
CA LYS A 142 -7.43 13.55 0.89
C LYS A 142 -7.81 13.75 2.35
N LYS A 143 -9.08 13.56 2.70
CA LYS A 143 -9.56 13.65 4.09
C LYS A 143 -8.86 12.64 5.00
N ALA A 144 -8.84 11.36 4.63
CA ALA A 144 -8.22 10.31 5.44
C ALA A 144 -6.71 10.54 5.64
N ALA A 145 -6.00 10.96 4.59
CA ALA A 145 -4.58 11.31 4.68
C ALA A 145 -4.35 12.53 5.57
N ALA A 146 -5.18 13.57 5.47
CA ALA A 146 -5.10 14.75 6.32
C ALA A 146 -5.39 14.43 7.79
N GLU A 147 -6.42 13.63 8.07
CA GLU A 147 -6.76 13.19 9.43
C GLU A 147 -5.65 12.30 10.03
N ALA A 148 -5.11 11.36 9.26
CA ALA A 148 -3.98 10.53 9.70
C ALA A 148 -2.70 11.37 9.91
N SER A 149 -2.44 12.33 9.02
CA SER A 149 -1.33 13.29 9.13
C SER A 149 -1.44 14.12 10.41
N ALA A 150 -2.63 14.65 10.69
CA ALA A 150 -2.87 15.40 11.93
C ALA A 150 -2.71 14.52 13.18
N ALA A 151 -3.20 13.28 13.13
CA ALA A 151 -3.18 12.36 14.27
C ALA A 151 -1.79 11.79 14.59
N PHE A 152 -1.05 11.38 13.56
CA PHE A 152 0.15 10.55 13.69
C PHE A 152 1.38 11.12 12.98
N GLY A 153 1.21 12.11 12.11
CA GLY A 153 2.28 12.66 11.30
C GLY A 153 3.24 13.58 12.07
N GLY A 154 4.40 13.81 11.47
CA GLY A 154 5.49 14.63 12.02
C GLY A 154 6.30 13.91 13.11
N ASP A 155 7.23 14.65 13.72
CA ASP A 155 7.99 14.16 14.88
C ASP A 155 7.23 14.49 16.17
N ASN A 156 6.55 13.48 16.71
CA ASN A 156 5.80 13.59 17.97
C ASN A 156 6.59 13.05 19.17
N GLY A 157 7.91 12.98 19.05
CA GLY A 157 8.80 12.49 20.10
C GLY A 157 9.08 10.99 20.02
N PRO A 158 9.84 10.46 20.99
CA PRO A 158 10.29 9.07 20.99
C PRO A 158 9.12 8.10 21.02
N ALA A 159 9.27 6.96 20.35
CA ALA A 159 8.25 5.92 20.18
C ALA A 159 6.95 6.37 19.47
N SER A 160 6.89 7.60 18.94
CA SER A 160 5.78 7.99 18.06
C SER A 160 5.83 7.20 16.74
N PRO A 161 4.67 6.81 16.18
CA PRO A 161 4.65 6.03 14.96
C PRO A 161 5.20 6.82 13.78
N LEU A 162 5.79 6.12 12.82
CA LEU A 162 6.07 6.63 11.49
C LEU A 162 4.84 6.46 10.62
N LEU A 163 4.48 7.51 9.87
CA LEU A 163 3.34 7.48 8.96
C LEU A 163 3.83 7.37 7.52
N ILE A 164 3.41 6.31 6.84
CA ILE A 164 3.68 6.05 5.42
C ILE A 164 2.34 5.92 4.70
N ALA A 165 2.14 6.66 3.61
CA ALA A 165 1.01 6.48 2.73
C ALA A 165 1.45 5.95 1.36
N ILE A 166 0.63 5.11 0.74
CA ILE A 166 0.90 4.49 -0.57
C ILE A 166 -0.32 4.69 -1.46
N GLY A 167 -0.17 5.28 -2.64
CA GLY A 167 -1.27 5.46 -3.61
C GLY A 167 -0.98 4.85 -4.97
N CYS A 168 -2.02 4.47 -5.71
CA CYS A 168 -1.88 3.84 -7.03
C CYS A 168 -1.55 4.79 -8.21
N GLY A 169 -1.40 6.09 -7.95
CA GLY A 169 -0.98 7.06 -8.97
C GLY A 169 0.54 7.02 -9.19
N VAL A 170 1.04 7.75 -10.19
CA VAL A 170 2.49 7.87 -10.48
C VAL A 170 3.21 8.78 -9.47
N PRO A 171 4.55 8.74 -9.34
CA PRO A 171 5.32 9.56 -8.41
C PRO A 171 5.02 11.06 -8.45
N GLU A 172 4.81 11.62 -9.64
CA GLU A 172 4.48 13.04 -9.80
C GLU A 172 3.12 13.40 -9.20
N GLN A 173 2.16 12.46 -9.25
CA GLN A 173 0.85 12.63 -8.62
C GLN A 173 0.94 12.47 -7.10
N ALA A 174 1.83 11.60 -6.62
CA ALA A 174 2.12 11.46 -5.20
C ALA A 174 2.69 12.78 -4.65
N ALA A 175 3.73 13.33 -5.30
CA ALA A 175 4.32 14.61 -4.91
C ALA A 175 3.28 15.75 -4.87
N ALA A 176 2.43 15.85 -5.90
CA ALA A 176 1.36 16.85 -5.94
C ALA A 176 0.33 16.65 -4.81
N PHE A 177 -0.07 15.41 -4.53
CA PHE A 177 -0.98 15.09 -3.43
C PHE A 177 -0.38 15.44 -2.08
N GLN A 178 0.88 15.08 -1.83
CA GLN A 178 1.58 15.35 -0.58
C GLN A 178 1.58 16.85 -0.27
N ALA A 179 1.87 17.68 -1.29
CA ALA A 179 1.82 19.13 -1.17
C ALA A 179 0.39 19.67 -1.00
N GLU A 180 -0.59 19.10 -1.70
CA GLU A 180 -1.99 19.54 -1.63
C GLU A 180 -2.60 19.33 -0.24
N VAL A 181 -2.30 18.20 0.42
CA VAL A 181 -2.87 17.86 1.73
C VAL A 181 -1.94 18.14 2.91
N ASP A 182 -0.77 18.74 2.66
CA ASP A 182 0.29 18.95 3.66
C ASP A 182 0.57 17.69 4.51
N PHE A 183 0.80 16.57 3.82
CA PHE A 183 0.92 15.26 4.47
C PHE A 183 2.26 15.11 5.21
N GLN A 184 2.18 15.04 6.53
CA GLN A 184 3.30 14.96 7.47
C GLN A 184 3.78 13.52 7.66
N GLY A 185 4.11 12.86 6.55
CA GLY A 185 4.62 11.49 6.52
C GLY A 185 5.31 11.19 5.20
N THR A 186 5.78 9.95 5.02
CA THR A 186 6.36 9.51 3.76
C THR A 186 5.26 9.09 2.80
N LEU A 187 5.31 9.55 1.54
CA LEU A 187 4.36 9.16 0.51
C LEU A 187 5.07 8.38 -0.60
N TYR A 188 4.57 7.18 -0.91
CA TYR A 188 5.04 6.36 -2.02
C TYR A 188 3.96 6.14 -3.06
N SER A 189 4.40 5.91 -4.29
CA SER A 189 3.57 5.54 -5.44
C SER A 189 3.69 4.03 -5.71
N ASP A 190 2.57 3.35 -5.92
CA ASP A 190 2.52 1.97 -6.43
C ASP A 190 1.65 1.92 -7.69
N PRO A 191 2.19 2.37 -8.84
CA PRO A 191 1.42 2.51 -10.08
C PRO A 191 1.06 1.15 -10.69
N ARG A 192 1.81 0.09 -10.33
CA ARG A 192 1.56 -1.28 -10.76
C ARG A 192 0.48 -1.96 -9.90
N ARG A 193 0.29 -1.48 -8.67
CA ARG A 193 -0.62 -2.01 -7.64
C ARG A 193 -0.17 -3.38 -7.12
N ASP A 194 1.11 -3.68 -7.21
CA ASP A 194 1.67 -4.96 -6.79
C ASP A 194 1.43 -5.17 -5.28
N THR A 195 1.55 -4.10 -4.48
CA THR A 195 1.27 -4.15 -3.04
C THR A 195 -0.20 -4.30 -2.72
N TYR A 196 -1.09 -3.72 -3.54
CA TYR A 196 -2.54 -3.85 -3.37
C TYR A 196 -3.02 -5.27 -3.68
N GLU A 197 -2.46 -5.87 -4.72
CA GLU A 197 -2.78 -7.24 -5.11
C GLU A 197 -2.28 -8.24 -4.07
N ALA A 198 -1.04 -8.10 -3.59
CA ALA A 198 -0.47 -8.93 -2.54
C ALA A 198 -1.32 -8.87 -1.26
N LEU A 199 -1.72 -7.66 -0.84
CA LEU A 199 -2.57 -7.47 0.34
C LEU A 199 -4.04 -7.81 0.09
N ARG A 200 -4.43 -8.19 -1.12
CA ARG A 200 -5.81 -8.54 -1.52
C ARG A 200 -6.80 -7.39 -1.27
N PHE A 201 -6.40 -6.14 -1.51
CA PHE A 201 -7.34 -5.02 -1.44
C PHE A 201 -8.38 -5.13 -2.55
N LYS A 202 -9.64 -4.90 -2.18
CA LYS A 202 -10.78 -5.09 -3.07
C LYS A 202 -10.68 -4.14 -4.27
N SER A 203 -11.07 -4.62 -5.46
CA SER A 203 -11.26 -3.78 -6.63
C SER A 203 -12.55 -4.19 -7.36
N GLY A 204 -13.33 -3.23 -7.86
CA GLY A 204 -14.52 -3.51 -8.69
C GLY A 204 -15.71 -2.56 -8.49
N ALA A 205 -16.62 -2.50 -9.48
CA ALA A 205 -17.70 -1.52 -9.57
C ALA A 205 -18.70 -1.59 -8.39
N ALA A 206 -18.96 -2.81 -7.89
CA ALA A 206 -19.81 -3.04 -6.73
C ALA A 206 -19.27 -2.48 -5.40
N SER A 207 -18.01 -2.03 -5.36
CA SER A 207 -17.40 -1.39 -4.18
C SER A 207 -17.50 0.15 -4.18
N VAL A 208 -17.99 0.74 -5.28
CA VAL A 208 -18.13 2.20 -5.47
C VAL A 208 -19.59 2.61 -5.59
N PHE A 209 -20.44 1.79 -6.22
CA PHE A 209 -21.88 2.03 -6.30
C PHE A 209 -22.62 1.43 -5.10
N ASN A 210 -22.34 1.94 -3.90
CA ASN A 210 -23.16 1.64 -2.72
C ASN A 210 -23.63 2.94 -2.06
N LEU A 211 -24.84 2.91 -1.48
CA LEU A 211 -25.47 4.08 -0.83
C LEU A 211 -24.55 4.76 0.23
N PRO A 212 -23.77 4.03 1.05
CA PRO A 212 -22.86 4.63 2.02
C PRO A 212 -21.73 5.46 1.41
N ALA A 213 -21.14 5.02 0.29
CA ALA A 213 -20.07 5.77 -0.39
C ALA A 213 -20.57 7.12 -0.91
N LEU A 214 -21.83 7.19 -1.39
CA LEU A 214 -22.43 8.43 -1.87
C LEU A 214 -22.57 9.48 -0.75
N GLY A 215 -23.00 9.06 0.45
CA GLY A 215 -23.10 9.94 1.61
C GLY A 215 -21.75 10.53 2.04
N LYS A 216 -20.68 9.72 2.02
CA LYS A 216 -19.32 10.17 2.35
C LYS A 216 -18.74 11.12 1.31
N VAL A 217 -19.00 10.88 0.02
CA VAL A 217 -18.61 11.83 -1.03
C VAL A 217 -19.28 13.18 -0.80
N LEU A 218 -20.59 13.20 -0.49
CA LEU A 218 -21.33 14.41 -0.18
C LEU A 218 -20.76 15.14 1.04
N SER A 219 -20.46 14.41 2.13
CA SER A 219 -19.88 15.00 3.34
C SER A 219 -18.49 15.57 3.09
N SER A 220 -17.69 14.90 2.27
CA SER A 220 -16.32 15.32 1.97
C SER A 220 -16.28 16.58 1.10
N VAL A 221 -17.19 16.69 0.12
CA VAL A 221 -17.39 17.92 -0.66
C VAL A 221 -17.88 19.06 0.23
N ALA A 222 -18.82 18.79 1.15
CA ALA A 222 -19.28 19.79 2.12
C ALA A 222 -18.17 20.25 3.08
N SER A 223 -17.19 19.39 3.37
CA SER A 223 -15.98 19.73 4.14
C SER A 223 -14.90 20.44 3.32
N GLY A 224 -15.17 20.83 2.06
CA GLY A 224 -14.26 21.63 1.25
C GLY A 224 -13.25 20.85 0.40
N TYR A 225 -13.30 19.52 0.40
CA TYR A 225 -12.44 18.70 -0.47
C TYR A 225 -13.09 18.55 -1.85
N SER A 226 -12.39 18.92 -2.92
CA SER A 226 -12.87 18.76 -4.30
C SER A 226 -12.23 17.56 -5.01
N GLN A 227 -13.03 16.87 -5.83
CA GLN A 227 -12.56 15.75 -6.65
C GLN A 227 -11.78 16.29 -7.84
N SER A 228 -10.49 15.93 -7.93
CA SER A 228 -9.61 16.35 -9.02
C SER A 228 -9.74 15.36 -10.18
N TRP A 229 -10.78 15.52 -11.01
CA TRP A 229 -11.08 14.66 -12.17
C TRP A 229 -9.96 14.63 -13.23
N GLY A 230 -9.00 15.56 -13.20
CA GLY A 230 -7.85 15.61 -14.10
C GLY A 230 -6.73 14.59 -13.80
N VAL A 231 -6.75 13.99 -12.60
CA VAL A 231 -5.87 12.88 -12.25
C VAL A 231 -6.48 11.61 -12.85
N LYS A 232 -5.98 11.19 -14.03
CA LYS A 232 -6.47 9.98 -14.71
C LYS A 232 -6.30 8.76 -13.80
N THR A 233 -7.38 8.34 -13.16
CA THR A 233 -7.40 7.11 -12.36
C THR A 233 -7.59 5.94 -13.32
N LYS A 234 -6.52 5.16 -13.54
CA LYS A 234 -6.63 3.92 -14.33
C LYS A 234 -7.53 2.87 -13.63
N ALA A 235 -7.82 3.04 -12.34
CA ALA A 235 -8.67 2.16 -11.55
C ALA A 235 -9.45 2.93 -10.45
N PRO A 236 -10.52 3.67 -10.78
CA PRO A 236 -11.36 4.36 -9.77
C PRO A 236 -12.03 3.42 -8.76
N LEU A 237 -11.95 2.11 -9.04
CA LEU A 237 -12.58 1.03 -8.29
C LEU A 237 -11.64 0.37 -7.27
N GLN A 238 -10.36 0.73 -7.24
CA GLN A 238 -9.39 0.19 -6.29
C GLN A 238 -9.69 0.67 -4.86
N GLN A 239 -9.83 -0.23 -3.90
CA GLN A 239 -9.94 0.08 -2.46
C GLN A 239 -8.56 0.15 -1.80
N GLY A 240 -8.51 0.82 -0.65
CA GLY A 240 -7.31 0.96 0.18
C GLY A 240 -7.35 0.07 1.42
N GLY A 241 -6.58 0.47 2.42
CA GLY A 241 -6.47 -0.23 3.68
C GLY A 241 -5.43 0.38 4.61
N VAL A 242 -5.34 -0.17 5.81
CA VAL A 242 -4.36 0.27 6.83
C VAL A 242 -3.66 -0.94 7.40
N VAL A 243 -2.34 -0.86 7.53
CA VAL A 243 -1.52 -1.81 8.28
C VAL A 243 -0.80 -1.06 9.39
N VAL A 244 -0.73 -1.66 10.58
CA VAL A 244 0.16 -1.20 11.64
C VAL A 244 1.13 -2.33 11.97
N ALA A 245 2.42 -2.02 11.93
CA ALA A 245 3.50 -2.95 12.22
C ALA A 245 4.47 -2.36 13.25
N GLY A 246 5.17 -3.23 13.98
CA GLY A 246 6.32 -2.83 14.77
C GLY A 246 7.45 -2.27 13.88
N GLY A 247 8.28 -1.41 14.46
CA GLY A 247 9.47 -0.88 13.79
C GLY A 247 10.47 -1.98 13.44
N GLY A 248 11.38 -1.70 12.51
CA GLY A 248 12.40 -2.66 12.08
C GLY A 248 11.83 -3.92 11.40
N GLY A 249 10.64 -3.83 10.79
CA GLY A 249 9.97 -4.98 10.17
C GLY A 249 9.29 -5.92 11.18
N GLY A 250 9.00 -5.42 12.38
CA GLY A 250 8.38 -6.17 13.46
C GLY A 250 6.95 -6.66 13.18
N GLY A 251 6.36 -7.27 14.19
CA GLY A 251 5.04 -7.89 14.11
C GLY A 251 3.92 -6.92 13.71
N VAL A 252 3.03 -7.37 12.82
CA VAL A 252 1.83 -6.64 12.39
C VAL A 252 0.77 -6.76 13.47
N THR A 253 0.22 -5.65 13.95
CA THR A 253 -0.82 -5.61 15.00
C THR A 253 -2.22 -5.29 14.45
N LEU A 254 -2.29 -4.74 13.23
CA LEU A 254 -3.53 -4.44 12.55
C LEU A 254 -3.35 -4.61 11.03
N LEU A 255 -4.33 -5.26 10.41
CA LEU A 255 -4.55 -5.26 8.96
C LEU A 255 -6.03 -5.00 8.68
N HIS A 256 -6.31 -3.83 8.11
CA HIS A 256 -7.65 -3.43 7.68
C HIS A 256 -7.71 -3.35 6.15
N ARG A 257 -8.71 -4.01 5.56
CA ARG A 257 -9.02 -3.94 4.13
C ARG A 257 -10.33 -3.21 3.95
N GLU A 258 -10.31 -2.13 3.19
CA GLU A 258 -11.52 -1.35 2.92
C GLU A 258 -12.48 -2.13 2.02
N SER A 259 -13.76 -2.16 2.39
CA SER A 259 -14.78 -2.90 1.62
C SER A 259 -15.50 -2.04 0.58
N TYR A 260 -15.46 -0.71 0.74
CA TYR A 260 -16.01 0.30 -0.16
C TYR A 260 -15.34 1.67 0.03
N ALA A 261 -15.61 2.62 -0.88
CA ALA A 261 -14.98 3.93 -0.84
C ALA A 261 -15.33 4.71 0.45
N GLY A 262 -14.31 5.13 1.19
CA GLY A 262 -14.47 5.84 2.46
C GLY A 262 -14.68 4.95 3.67
N ASP A 263 -14.57 3.63 3.54
CA ASP A 263 -14.63 2.65 4.63
C ASP A 263 -13.36 2.64 5.50
N HIS A 264 -12.83 3.83 5.80
CA HIS A 264 -11.65 4.02 6.62
C HIS A 264 -11.90 3.50 8.04
N ILE A 265 -10.92 2.80 8.59
CA ILE A 265 -10.93 2.39 9.99
C ILE A 265 -10.79 3.61 10.90
N ALA A 266 -11.46 3.59 12.05
CA ALA A 266 -11.40 4.68 13.01
C ALA A 266 -9.98 4.84 13.60
N LEU A 267 -9.56 6.08 13.83
CA LEU A 267 -8.18 6.40 14.21
C LEU A 267 -7.84 5.96 15.64
N ASP A 268 -8.83 5.84 16.52
CA ASP A 268 -8.71 5.24 17.86
C ASP A 268 -8.26 3.77 17.77
N VAL A 269 -8.82 3.00 16.85
CA VAL A 269 -8.44 1.60 16.61
C VAL A 269 -7.02 1.51 16.04
N VAL A 270 -6.63 2.45 15.17
CA VAL A 270 -5.25 2.57 14.68
C VAL A 270 -4.31 2.91 15.84
N GLY A 271 -4.68 3.86 16.70
CA GLY A 271 -3.92 4.23 17.88
C GLY A 271 -3.71 3.06 18.84
N ALA A 272 -4.76 2.31 19.14
CA ALA A 272 -4.66 1.10 19.97
C ALA A 272 -3.76 0.02 19.33
N ALA A 273 -3.68 -0.04 17.99
CA ALA A 273 -2.77 -0.94 17.29
C ALA A 273 -1.31 -0.47 17.36
N VAL A 274 -1.07 0.85 17.34
CA VAL A 274 0.25 1.45 17.55
C VAL A 274 0.76 1.14 18.96
N GLU A 275 -0.08 1.27 19.98
CA GLU A 275 0.28 0.92 21.36
C GLU A 275 0.62 -0.57 21.50
N ARG A 276 -0.17 -1.45 20.87
CA ARG A 276 0.15 -2.89 20.80
C ARG A 276 1.46 -3.19 20.08
N ALA A 277 1.86 -2.34 19.13
CA ALA A 277 3.13 -2.47 18.42
C ALA A 277 4.32 -1.89 19.22
N GLY A 278 4.09 -1.40 20.45
CA GLY A 278 5.11 -0.86 21.34
C GLY A 278 5.35 0.65 21.21
N GLY A 279 4.52 1.36 20.43
CA GLY A 279 4.63 2.82 20.27
C GLY A 279 3.73 3.60 21.19
N ARG A 280 3.74 4.93 21.01
CA ARG A 280 2.90 5.87 21.73
C ARG A 280 2.08 6.71 20.76
N VAL A 281 0.79 6.82 21.03
CA VAL A 281 -0.12 7.72 20.32
C VAL A 281 0.12 9.17 20.78
N PRO A 282 0.23 10.15 19.85
CA PRO A 282 0.35 11.56 20.23
C PRO A 282 -0.89 12.04 21.01
N ALA A 283 -0.67 12.63 22.18
CA ALA A 283 -1.75 13.06 23.07
C ALA A 283 -2.64 14.14 22.41
N GLY A 284 -3.96 13.97 22.54
CA GLY A 284 -4.95 14.96 22.07
C GLY A 284 -5.11 15.06 20.54
N LYS A 285 -4.42 14.22 19.75
CA LYS A 285 -4.47 14.27 18.28
C LYS A 285 -5.38 13.22 17.64
N VAL A 286 -5.67 12.13 18.36
CA VAL A 286 -6.62 11.10 17.91
C VAL A 286 -8.00 11.42 18.49
N PRO A 287 -9.04 11.58 17.66
CA PRO A 287 -10.40 11.77 18.15
C PRO A 287 -10.85 10.51 18.92
N ALA A 288 -11.57 10.74 20.03
CA ALA A 288 -12.13 9.69 20.88
C ALA A 288 -13.27 8.92 20.19
#